data_AF-A0A9C5ZIM2-F1
#
_entry.id   AF-A0A9C5ZIM2-F1
#
_cell.length_a   1.000
_cell.length_b   1.000
_cell.length_c   1.000
_cell.angle_alpha   90.00
_cell.angle_beta   90.00
_cell.angle_gamma   90.00
#
_symmetry.space_group_name_H-M   'P 1'
#
loop_
_entity.id
_entity.type
_entity.pdbx_description
1 polymer ?
#
loop_
_entity_poly.entity_id
_entity_poly.type
_entity_poly.pdbx_seq_one_letter_code
_entity_poly.pdbx_strand_id
1 'polypeptide(L)'
;MTSKNSNNQTAQSPGAQEDPCFEVIQQALENIVNKVSGAWGVVVASWCLDLVGNLSDKYTKRKMSIGVACNYWLSCGTMRGLLTLISICFRKLTNLEAESCVETLLNAYQRYSLTFDWVVARLGGCFPLKIISQILQCSLKRFADDFHCRFESEVGILEYLCFAHEQVLRVVVKELLQEGFHPKKNLDTLIIPFLFVFGNYSDVLLRNMISVFLDMYNNELSPKPQIRCKI
;
A
#
# COMPACT_ATOMS: atom_id res chain seq x y z
N MET A 1 -18.97 -51.81 -34.44
CA MET A 1 -17.49 -51.81 -34.57
C MET A 1 -17.07 -50.58 -35.33
N THR A 2 -16.49 -49.59 -34.64
CA THR A 2 -15.27 -48.83 -35.01
C THR A 2 -15.16 -47.62 -34.09
N SER A 3 -14.24 -47.73 -33.14
CA SER A 3 -13.80 -46.70 -32.21
C SER A 3 -13.21 -45.49 -32.93
N LYS A 4 -13.49 -44.29 -32.43
CA LYS A 4 -12.55 -43.16 -32.51
C LYS A 4 -12.31 -42.65 -31.10
N ASN A 5 -11.20 -43.12 -30.56
CA ASN A 5 -10.58 -42.71 -29.33
C ASN A 5 -10.01 -41.29 -29.55
N SER A 6 -10.54 -40.28 -28.87
CA SER A 6 -9.93 -38.94 -28.82
C SER A 6 -9.50 -38.67 -27.39
N ASN A 7 -8.24 -39.02 -27.11
CA ASN A 7 -7.51 -38.55 -25.94
C ASN A 7 -7.38 -37.02 -26.01
N ASN A 8 -8.25 -36.30 -25.30
CA ASN A 8 -7.93 -34.94 -24.86
C ASN A 8 -7.29 -35.05 -23.48
N GLN A 9 -5.96 -35.14 -23.49
CA GLN A 9 -5.14 -34.81 -22.34
C GLN A 9 -5.42 -33.36 -21.97
N THR A 10 -6.21 -33.16 -20.92
CA THR A 10 -6.25 -31.90 -20.18
C THR A 10 -4.84 -31.66 -19.64
N ALA A 11 -4.16 -30.68 -20.21
CA ALA A 11 -2.95 -30.11 -19.65
C ALA A 11 -3.29 -29.54 -18.27
N GLN A 12 -3.09 -30.36 -17.23
CA GLN A 12 -3.11 -29.92 -15.85
C GLN A 12 -1.96 -28.94 -15.67
N SER A 13 -2.30 -27.67 -15.44
CA SER A 13 -1.40 -26.68 -14.86
C SER A 13 -0.75 -27.29 -13.61
N PRO A 14 0.57 -27.16 -13.39
CA PRO A 14 1.19 -27.64 -12.18
C PRO A 14 0.69 -26.77 -11.04
N GLY A 15 -0.36 -27.22 -10.35
CA GLY A 15 -0.71 -26.71 -9.04
C GLY A 15 0.53 -26.88 -8.15
N ALA A 16 1.10 -25.77 -7.71
CA ALA A 16 2.23 -25.78 -6.79
C ALA A 16 1.83 -26.63 -5.58
N GLN A 17 2.42 -27.81 -5.42
CA GLN A 17 2.27 -28.59 -4.20
C GLN A 17 2.81 -27.73 -3.07
N GLU A 18 1.91 -27.28 -2.19
CA GLU A 18 2.28 -26.52 -1.00
C GLU A 18 3.16 -27.43 -0.13
N ASP A 19 4.37 -26.97 0.21
CA ASP A 19 5.31 -27.74 1.02
C ASP A 19 4.76 -27.84 2.46
N PRO A 20 4.41 -29.04 2.95
CA PRO A 20 3.88 -29.21 4.31
C PRO A 20 4.84 -28.72 5.39
N CYS A 21 6.14 -28.63 5.09
CA CYS A 21 7.14 -28.06 5.98
C CYS A 21 6.92 -26.56 6.24
N PHE A 22 6.44 -25.82 5.23
CA PHE A 22 6.18 -24.39 5.39
C PHE A 22 5.02 -24.11 6.35
N GLU A 23 3.95 -24.92 6.32
CA GLU A 23 2.83 -24.77 7.26
C GLU A 23 3.27 -24.95 8.72
N VAL A 24 4.16 -25.91 8.99
CA VAL A 24 4.72 -26.15 10.32
C VAL A 24 5.57 -24.95 10.77
N ILE A 25 6.41 -24.41 9.87
CA ILE A 25 7.21 -23.21 10.16
C ILE A 25 6.30 -22.01 10.42
N GLN A 26 5.27 -21.81 9.60
CA GLN A 26 4.31 -20.73 9.77
C GLN A 26 3.62 -20.84 11.14
N GLN A 27 3.10 -22.00 11.51
CA GLN A 27 2.46 -22.21 12.81
C GLN A 27 3.42 -22.00 13.99
N ALA A 28 4.69 -22.42 13.86
CA ALA A 28 5.70 -22.20 14.89
C ALA A 28 5.98 -20.69 15.06
N LEU A 29 6.14 -19.96 13.97
CA LEU A 29 6.36 -18.50 13.99
C LEU A 29 5.15 -17.74 14.53
N GLU A 30 3.93 -18.11 14.12
CA GLU A 30 2.70 -17.54 14.68
C GLU A 30 2.63 -17.77 16.19
N ASN A 31 2.97 -18.97 16.67
CA ASN A 31 3.00 -19.26 18.10
C ASN A 31 4.06 -18.42 18.84
N ILE A 32 5.23 -18.19 18.26
CA ILE A 32 6.28 -17.36 18.86
C ILE A 32 5.79 -15.92 18.97
N VAL A 33 5.29 -15.33 17.88
CA VAL A 33 4.76 -13.95 17.86
C VAL A 33 3.57 -13.80 18.81
N ASN A 34 2.78 -14.87 19.01
CA ASN A 34 1.62 -14.82 19.89
C ASN A 34 1.94 -15.05 21.37
N LYS A 35 2.96 -15.84 21.70
CA LYS A 35 3.24 -16.28 23.09
C LYS A 35 4.49 -15.66 23.69
N VAL A 36 5.41 -15.15 22.88
CA VAL A 36 6.72 -14.65 23.32
C VAL A 36 6.84 -13.18 22.95
N SER A 37 7.35 -12.36 23.90
CA SER A 37 7.69 -10.92 23.85
C SER A 37 7.52 -10.17 22.51
N GLY A 38 6.95 -8.95 22.56
CA GLY A 38 6.70 -8.09 21.39
C GLY A 38 7.90 -7.84 20.48
N ALA A 39 9.13 -7.91 21.00
CA ALA A 39 10.36 -7.77 20.22
C ALA A 39 10.50 -8.80 19.07
N TRP A 40 9.94 -10.00 19.22
CA TRP A 40 9.96 -11.01 18.15
C TRP A 40 9.07 -10.63 16.96
N GLY A 41 8.01 -9.86 17.18
CA GLY A 41 7.13 -9.40 16.12
C GLY A 41 7.85 -8.58 15.06
N VAL A 42 8.71 -7.65 15.50
CA VAL A 42 9.52 -6.81 14.58
C VAL A 42 10.52 -7.65 13.81
N VAL A 43 11.22 -8.57 14.48
CA VAL A 43 12.23 -9.44 13.84
C VAL A 43 11.59 -10.36 12.81
N VAL A 44 10.48 -11.02 13.16
CA VAL A 44 9.75 -11.92 12.25
C VAL A 44 9.17 -11.13 11.08
N ALA A 45 8.60 -9.94 11.32
CA ALA A 45 8.09 -9.08 10.25
C ALA A 45 9.19 -8.66 9.28
N SER A 46 10.35 -8.20 9.78
CA SER A 46 11.49 -7.81 8.94
C SER A 46 11.98 -8.98 8.09
N TRP A 47 12.18 -10.16 8.70
CA TRP A 47 12.62 -11.35 7.99
C TRP A 47 11.62 -11.77 6.90
N CYS A 48 10.32 -11.76 7.21
CA CYS A 48 9.29 -12.08 6.22
C CYS A 48 9.26 -11.04 5.08
N LEU A 49 9.42 -9.75 5.38
CA LEU A 49 9.48 -8.67 4.39
C LEU A 49 10.66 -8.85 3.44
N ASP A 50 11.85 -9.13 3.96
CA ASP A 50 13.04 -9.39 3.16
C ASP A 50 12.85 -10.63 2.28
N LEU A 51 12.27 -11.71 2.82
CA LEU A 51 12.02 -12.93 2.06
C LEU A 51 11.00 -12.71 0.93
N VAL A 52 9.89 -12.02 1.23
CA VAL A 52 8.88 -11.64 0.21
C VAL A 52 9.50 -10.73 -0.85
N GLY A 53 10.37 -9.79 -0.47
CA GLY A 53 11.10 -8.93 -1.40
C GLY A 53 12.00 -9.71 -2.33
N ASN A 54 12.85 -10.58 -1.77
CA ASN A 54 13.74 -11.45 -2.53
C ASN A 54 12.99 -12.41 -3.48
N LEU A 55 11.87 -12.99 -3.02
CA LEU A 55 11.04 -13.85 -3.87
C LEU A 55 10.37 -13.04 -4.99
N SER A 56 9.82 -11.88 -4.66
CA SER A 56 9.18 -11.00 -5.64
C SER A 56 10.17 -10.56 -6.71
N ASP A 57 11.37 -10.16 -6.31
CA ASP A 57 12.43 -9.76 -7.23
C ASP A 57 12.91 -10.91 -8.12
N LYS A 58 13.12 -12.09 -7.52
CA LYS A 58 13.63 -13.27 -8.23
C LYS A 58 12.67 -13.84 -9.28
N TYR A 59 11.36 -13.81 -9.02
CA TYR A 59 10.38 -14.45 -9.92
C TYR A 59 9.49 -13.46 -10.70
N THR A 60 9.52 -12.16 -10.40
CA THR A 60 8.83 -11.16 -11.24
C THR A 60 9.64 -10.92 -12.52
N LYS A 61 9.20 -11.53 -13.62
CA LYS A 61 9.86 -11.37 -14.93
C LYS A 61 9.30 -10.23 -15.78
N ARG A 62 8.11 -9.73 -15.44
CA ARG A 62 7.40 -8.68 -16.20
C ARG A 62 6.63 -7.79 -15.24
N LYS A 63 6.54 -6.50 -15.56
CA LYS A 63 5.69 -5.54 -14.83
C LYS A 63 4.23 -5.98 -14.95
N MET A 64 3.58 -6.18 -13.81
CA MET A 64 2.15 -6.48 -13.71
C MET A 64 1.46 -5.31 -13.01
N SER A 65 0.16 -5.13 -13.24
CA SER A 65 -0.62 -4.22 -12.39
C SER A 65 -0.69 -4.80 -10.97
N ILE A 66 -0.78 -3.92 -9.97
CA ILE A 66 -0.78 -4.33 -8.55
C ILE A 66 -1.89 -5.34 -8.24
N GLY A 67 -3.09 -5.15 -8.79
CA GLY A 67 -4.19 -6.11 -8.61
C GLY A 67 -3.86 -7.51 -9.16
N VAL A 68 -3.24 -7.59 -10.35
CA VAL A 68 -2.83 -8.86 -10.96
C VAL A 68 -1.68 -9.49 -10.17
N ALA A 69 -0.70 -8.68 -9.75
CA ALA A 69 0.41 -9.14 -8.93
C ALA A 69 -0.09 -9.71 -7.59
N CYS A 70 -1.00 -9.01 -6.90
CA CYS A 70 -1.63 -9.51 -5.67
C CYS A 70 -2.30 -10.88 -5.91
N ASN A 71 -3.11 -11.02 -6.96
CA ASN A 71 -3.78 -12.29 -7.24
C ASN A 71 -2.79 -13.42 -7.57
N TYR A 72 -1.75 -13.12 -8.35
CA TYR A 72 -0.70 -14.07 -8.74
C TYR A 72 0.13 -14.53 -7.53
N TRP A 73 0.55 -13.61 -6.66
CA TRP A 73 1.37 -13.96 -5.51
C TRP A 73 0.56 -14.62 -4.40
N LEU A 74 -0.69 -14.19 -4.19
CA LEU A 74 -1.56 -14.78 -3.17
C LEU A 74 -2.10 -16.16 -3.56
N SER A 75 -1.98 -16.58 -4.83
CA SER A 75 -2.25 -17.98 -5.20
C SER A 75 -1.19 -18.95 -4.68
N CYS A 76 0.00 -18.46 -4.32
CA CYS A 76 1.05 -19.24 -3.67
C CYS A 76 0.85 -19.28 -2.14
N GLY A 77 0.69 -20.47 -1.56
CA GLY A 77 0.54 -20.66 -0.12
C GLY A 77 1.66 -20.05 0.71
N THR A 78 2.91 -20.20 0.27
CA THR A 78 4.09 -19.63 0.95
C THR A 78 4.01 -18.11 1.05
N MET A 79 3.75 -17.42 -0.07
CA MET A 79 3.66 -15.96 -0.09
C MET A 79 2.47 -15.46 0.74
N ARG A 80 1.34 -16.15 0.65
CA ARG A 80 0.14 -15.88 1.46
C ARG A 80 0.43 -16.04 2.96
N GLY A 81 1.14 -17.09 3.36
CA GLY A 81 1.53 -17.33 4.75
C GLY A 81 2.51 -16.29 5.28
N LEU A 82 3.52 -15.92 4.49
CA LEU A 82 4.46 -14.85 4.86
C LEU A 82 3.76 -13.51 5.08
N LEU A 83 2.85 -13.11 4.18
CA LEU A 83 2.07 -11.88 4.35
C LEU A 83 1.12 -11.94 5.54
N THR A 84 0.57 -13.12 5.83
CA THR A 84 -0.28 -13.34 7.00
C THR A 84 0.53 -13.16 8.29
N LEU A 85 1.72 -13.75 8.36
CA LEU A 85 2.66 -13.54 9.47
C LEU A 85 3.00 -12.07 9.68
N ILE A 86 3.35 -11.35 8.61
CA ILE A 86 3.65 -9.91 8.69
C ILE A 86 2.44 -9.14 9.22
N SER A 87 1.24 -9.44 8.71
CA SER A 87 0.00 -8.78 9.14
C SER A 87 -0.32 -9.05 10.61
N ILE A 88 -0.07 -10.28 11.10
CA ILE A 88 -0.23 -10.64 12.51
C ILE A 88 0.77 -9.85 13.38
N CYS A 89 2.02 -9.75 12.94
CA CYS A 89 3.04 -8.97 13.63
C CYS A 89 2.60 -7.51 13.72
N PHE A 90 2.24 -6.89 12.60
CA PHE A 90 1.84 -5.48 12.51
C PHE A 90 0.68 -5.11 13.45
N ARG A 91 -0.32 -5.98 13.61
CA ARG A 91 -1.45 -5.74 14.53
C ARG A 91 -1.06 -5.77 16.01
N LYS A 92 0.07 -6.38 16.35
CA LYS A 92 0.56 -6.54 17.72
C LYS A 92 1.64 -5.55 18.12
N LEU A 93 2.16 -4.79 17.16
CA LEU A 93 3.20 -3.80 17.42
C LEU A 93 2.65 -2.63 18.24
N THR A 94 3.51 -2.10 19.11
CA THR A 94 3.30 -0.78 19.70
C THR A 94 3.44 0.33 18.65
N ASN A 95 3.00 1.55 18.95
CA ASN A 95 3.09 2.67 18.01
C ASN A 95 4.52 2.93 17.52
N LEU A 96 5.53 2.81 18.40
CA LEU A 96 6.94 3.01 18.07
C LEU A 96 7.47 1.92 17.14
N GLU A 97 7.16 0.65 17.43
CA GLU A 97 7.56 -0.48 16.60
C GLU A 97 6.87 -0.45 15.22
N ALA A 98 5.62 0.01 15.17
CA ALA A 98 4.89 0.20 13.92
C ALA A 98 5.55 1.28 13.03
N GLU A 99 6.10 2.36 13.59
CA GLU A 99 6.89 3.34 12.81
C GLU A 99 8.12 2.66 12.19
N SER A 100 8.90 1.93 12.99
CA SER A 100 10.10 1.25 12.51
C SER A 100 9.81 0.21 11.42
N CYS A 101 8.70 -0.52 11.54
CA CYS A 101 8.27 -1.47 10.52
C CYS A 101 7.78 -0.78 9.23
N VAL A 102 7.08 0.36 9.33
CA VAL A 102 6.69 1.16 8.16
C VAL A 102 7.93 1.70 7.45
N GLU A 103 8.91 2.21 8.19
CA GLU A 103 10.18 2.66 7.63
C GLU A 103 10.92 1.51 6.92
N THR A 104 10.97 0.33 7.54
CA THR A 104 11.56 -0.87 6.94
C THR A 104 10.85 -1.27 5.64
N LEU A 105 9.50 -1.23 5.62
CA LEU A 105 8.70 -1.52 4.42
C LEU A 105 8.99 -0.52 3.30
N LEU A 106 9.07 0.77 3.62
CA LEU A 106 9.35 1.83 2.64
C LEU A 106 10.80 1.77 2.14
N ASN A 107 11.76 1.41 2.99
CA ASN A 107 13.15 1.17 2.59
C ASN A 107 13.26 -0.04 1.64
N ALA A 108 12.50 -1.11 1.90
CA ALA A 108 12.41 -2.26 1.00
C ALA A 108 11.76 -1.88 -0.34
N TYR A 109 10.73 -1.04 -0.34
CA TYR A 109 10.13 -0.48 -1.55
C TYR A 109 11.13 0.30 -2.40
N GLN A 110 11.94 1.18 -1.78
CA GLN A 110 12.99 1.89 -2.49
C GLN A 110 14.05 0.94 -3.07
N ARG A 111 14.31 -0.19 -2.42
CA ARG A 111 15.29 -1.19 -2.86
C ARG A 111 14.80 -2.06 -4.02
N TYR A 112 13.53 -2.46 -4.03
CA TYR A 112 12.94 -3.43 -4.97
C TYR A 112 11.88 -2.80 -5.90
N SER A 113 12.02 -1.51 -6.22
CA SER A 113 10.98 -0.57 -6.69
C SER A 113 10.11 -0.92 -7.91
N LEU A 114 10.28 -2.08 -8.54
CA LEU A 114 9.45 -2.55 -9.66
C LEU A 114 8.73 -3.87 -9.38
N THR A 115 9.13 -4.59 -8.32
CA THR A 115 8.62 -5.93 -7.98
C THR A 115 7.93 -5.95 -6.62
N PHE A 116 8.00 -4.85 -5.86
CA PHE A 116 7.55 -4.78 -4.47
C PHE A 116 6.32 -3.89 -4.23
N ASP A 117 5.85 -3.17 -5.24
CA ASP A 117 4.73 -2.23 -5.17
C ASP A 117 3.46 -2.91 -4.63
N TRP A 118 3.22 -4.15 -5.05
CA TRP A 118 2.08 -4.94 -4.62
C TRP A 118 2.16 -5.32 -3.14
N VAL A 119 3.37 -5.51 -2.60
CA VAL A 119 3.59 -5.80 -1.17
C VAL A 119 3.25 -4.57 -0.34
N VAL A 120 3.72 -3.39 -0.76
CA VAL A 120 3.40 -2.11 -0.11
C VAL A 120 1.90 -1.82 -0.20
N ALA A 121 1.27 -2.06 -1.34
CA ALA A 121 -0.17 -1.91 -1.50
C ALA A 121 -0.96 -2.87 -0.59
N ARG A 122 -0.52 -4.13 -0.48
CA ARG A 122 -1.20 -5.15 0.32
C ARG A 122 -1.03 -4.93 1.82
N LEU A 123 0.20 -4.66 2.28
CA LEU A 123 0.53 -4.44 3.68
C LEU A 123 0.18 -3.03 4.15
N GLY A 124 0.13 -2.06 3.23
CA GLY A 124 -0.24 -0.69 3.53
C GLY A 124 -1.66 -0.56 4.08
N GLY A 125 -2.54 -1.52 3.81
CA GLY A 125 -3.85 -1.62 4.47
C GLY A 125 -3.79 -1.81 5.99
N CYS A 126 -2.66 -2.23 6.56
CA CYS A 126 -2.46 -2.27 8.02
C CYS A 126 -2.22 -0.87 8.61
N PHE A 127 -1.63 0.04 7.84
CA PHE A 127 -1.30 1.41 8.25
C PHE A 127 -1.62 2.43 7.15
N PRO A 128 -2.89 2.52 6.70
CA PRO A 128 -3.23 3.24 5.47
C PRO A 128 -2.88 4.72 5.57
N LEU A 129 -3.09 5.35 6.73
CA LEU A 129 -2.78 6.77 6.94
C LEU A 129 -1.29 7.06 6.75
N LYS A 130 -0.42 6.24 7.36
CA LYS A 130 1.04 6.43 7.30
C LYS A 130 1.57 6.20 5.88
N ILE A 131 1.14 5.12 5.24
CA ILE A 131 1.61 4.77 3.90
C ILE A 131 1.15 5.78 2.87
N ILE A 132 -0.13 6.18 2.87
CA ILE A 132 -0.65 7.18 1.94
C ILE A 132 0.09 8.51 2.14
N SER A 133 0.27 8.96 3.38
CA SER A 133 0.97 10.21 3.68
C SER A 133 2.43 10.18 3.21
N GLN A 134 3.15 9.10 3.50
CA GLN A 134 4.55 8.95 3.11
C GLN A 134 4.70 8.89 1.59
N ILE A 135 3.85 8.12 0.88
CA ILE A 135 3.89 8.07 -0.60
C ILE A 135 3.66 9.46 -1.19
N LEU A 136 2.67 10.21 -0.71
CA LEU A 136 2.39 11.56 -1.19
C LEU A 136 3.52 12.55 -0.87
N GLN A 137 4.08 12.51 0.34
CA GLN A 137 5.21 13.36 0.74
C GLN A 137 6.49 13.05 -0.05
N CYS A 138 6.82 11.77 -0.25
CA CYS A 138 7.93 11.35 -1.08
C CYS A 138 7.71 11.76 -2.55
N SER A 139 6.48 11.63 -3.06
CA SER A 139 6.12 12.04 -4.41
C SER A 139 6.24 13.56 -4.61
N LEU A 140 5.79 14.35 -3.63
CA LEU A 140 5.93 15.80 -3.61
C LEU A 140 7.41 16.22 -3.60
N LYS A 141 8.24 15.56 -2.78
CA LYS A 141 9.68 15.82 -2.75
C LYS A 141 10.33 15.51 -4.10
N ARG A 142 9.99 14.36 -4.71
CA ARG A 142 10.48 13.99 -6.05
C ARG A 142 10.01 14.97 -7.12
N PHE A 143 8.78 15.47 -7.03
CA PHE A 143 8.25 16.49 -7.92
C PHE A 143 9.01 17.81 -7.80
N ALA A 144 9.39 18.19 -6.58
CA ALA A 144 10.18 19.39 -6.33
C ALA A 144 11.60 19.30 -6.92
N ASP A 145 12.18 18.10 -6.93
CA ASP A 145 13.50 17.83 -7.53
C ASP A 145 13.42 17.70 -9.06
N ASP A 146 12.36 17.07 -9.61
CA ASP A 146 12.13 16.87 -11.04
C ASP A 146 10.63 16.98 -11.39
N PHE A 147 10.24 18.06 -12.05
CA PHE A 147 8.87 18.31 -12.49
C PHE A 147 8.35 17.31 -13.56
N HIS A 148 9.24 16.56 -14.21
CA HIS A 148 8.89 15.56 -15.24
C HIS A 148 8.90 14.12 -14.72
N CYS A 149 9.01 13.92 -13.40
CA CYS A 149 9.04 12.60 -12.82
C CYS A 149 7.72 11.83 -13.05
N ARG A 150 7.83 10.50 -13.16
CA ARG A 150 6.67 9.61 -13.32
C ARG A 150 6.34 8.92 -12.01
N PHE A 151 5.04 8.83 -11.72
CA PHE A 151 4.48 8.27 -10.49
C PHE A 151 3.70 6.98 -10.69
N GLU A 152 4.01 6.19 -11.74
CA GLU A 152 3.20 5.01 -12.10
C GLU A 152 3.05 4.01 -10.94
N SER A 153 4.10 3.84 -10.12
CA SER A 153 4.09 2.92 -8.98
C SER A 153 3.29 3.51 -7.82
N GLU A 154 3.58 4.75 -7.44
CA GLU A 154 2.91 5.46 -6.35
C GLU A 154 1.41 5.60 -6.60
N VAL A 155 1.03 5.94 -7.82
CA VAL A 155 -0.37 6.04 -8.25
C VAL A 155 -1.04 4.68 -8.15
N GLY A 156 -0.42 3.61 -8.66
CA GLY A 156 -0.99 2.26 -8.57
C GLY A 156 -1.20 1.79 -7.13
N ILE A 157 -0.26 2.11 -6.21
CA ILE A 157 -0.38 1.76 -4.80
C ILE A 157 -1.56 2.52 -4.18
N LEU A 158 -1.65 3.83 -4.43
CA LEU A 158 -2.74 4.64 -3.91
C LEU A 158 -4.09 4.24 -4.48
N GLU A 159 -4.20 3.93 -5.78
CA GLU A 159 -5.43 3.39 -6.37
C GLU A 159 -5.88 2.09 -5.69
N TYR A 160 -4.95 1.16 -5.45
CA TYR A 160 -5.26 -0.07 -4.75
C TYR A 160 -5.73 0.18 -3.31
N LEU A 161 -5.04 1.06 -2.58
CA LEU A 161 -5.41 1.42 -1.21
C LEU A 161 -6.75 2.16 -1.14
N CYS A 162 -7.07 3.00 -2.13
CA CYS A 162 -8.33 3.74 -2.21
C CYS A 162 -9.54 2.81 -2.25
N PHE A 163 -9.42 1.64 -2.87
CA PHE A 163 -10.52 0.69 -2.94
C PHE A 163 -11.05 0.29 -1.55
N ALA A 164 -10.18 0.21 -0.54
CA ALA A 164 -10.57 -0.16 0.84
C ALA A 164 -10.52 1.02 1.82
N HIS A 165 -9.70 2.03 1.56
CA HIS A 165 -9.36 3.10 2.50
C HIS A 165 -9.54 4.50 1.88
N GLU A 166 -10.54 4.69 1.01
CA GLU A 166 -10.84 5.96 0.34
C GLU A 166 -10.91 7.16 1.30
N GLN A 167 -11.57 6.98 2.45
CA GLN A 167 -11.73 8.05 3.44
C GLN A 167 -10.39 8.52 4.01
N VAL A 168 -9.42 7.61 4.14
CA VAL A 168 -8.08 7.94 4.62
C VAL A 168 -7.35 8.78 3.58
N LEU A 169 -7.45 8.45 2.29
CA LEU A 169 -6.90 9.31 1.23
C LEU A 169 -7.50 10.72 1.31
N ARG A 170 -8.82 10.82 1.44
CA ARG A 170 -9.51 12.13 1.50
C ARG A 170 -9.00 13.00 2.66
N VAL A 171 -8.77 12.40 3.83
CA VAL A 171 -8.19 13.10 4.99
C VAL A 171 -6.78 13.61 4.67
N VAL A 172 -5.90 12.76 4.15
CA VAL A 172 -4.51 13.15 3.84
C VAL A 172 -4.45 14.22 2.75
N VAL A 173 -5.26 14.08 1.70
CA VAL A 173 -5.35 15.09 0.62
C VAL A 173 -5.88 16.41 1.16
N LYS A 174 -6.85 16.38 2.09
CA LYS A 174 -7.36 17.59 2.75
C LYS A 174 -6.27 18.29 3.55
N GLU A 175 -5.50 17.54 4.33
CA GLU A 175 -4.37 18.07 5.10
C GLU A 175 -3.32 18.70 4.18
N LEU A 176 -2.93 18.02 3.10
CA LEU A 176 -2.02 18.56 2.09
C LEU A 176 -2.57 19.84 1.44
N LEU A 177 -3.85 19.86 1.04
CA LEU A 177 -4.46 21.07 0.47
C LEU A 177 -4.47 22.23 1.46
N GLN A 178 -4.75 21.98 2.74
CA GLN A 178 -4.68 23.00 3.78
C GLN A 178 -3.26 23.59 3.93
N GLU A 179 -2.24 22.73 3.88
CA GLU A 179 -0.83 23.13 3.86
C GLU A 179 -0.48 23.92 2.59
N GLY A 180 -1.00 23.50 1.43
CA GLY A 180 -0.79 24.18 0.15
C GLY A 180 -1.44 25.57 0.07
N PHE A 181 -2.60 25.76 0.71
CA PHE A 181 -3.26 27.08 0.79
C PHE A 181 -2.61 28.01 1.82
N HIS A 182 -1.98 27.45 2.86
CA HIS A 182 -1.28 28.22 3.89
C HIS A 182 0.19 27.79 3.97
N PRO A 183 0.98 28.07 2.91
CA PRO A 183 2.34 27.56 2.81
C PRO A 183 3.21 28.14 3.91
N LYS A 184 3.87 27.27 4.68
CA LYS A 184 4.84 27.64 5.71
C LYS A 184 6.27 27.34 5.26
N LYS A 185 6.43 26.36 4.37
CA LYS A 185 7.70 25.90 3.82
C LYS A 185 7.69 26.10 2.30
N ASN A 186 8.88 26.15 1.70
CA ASN A 186 9.04 26.25 0.24
C ASN A 186 8.38 25.08 -0.52
N LEU A 187 8.36 23.88 0.09
CA LEU A 187 7.71 22.70 -0.51
C LEU A 187 6.18 22.84 -0.56
N ASP A 188 5.59 23.58 0.37
CA ASP A 188 4.14 23.70 0.49
C ASP A 188 3.56 24.47 -0.72
N THR A 189 4.31 25.41 -1.28
CA THR A 189 3.94 26.14 -2.51
C THR A 189 3.80 25.23 -3.72
N LEU A 190 4.48 24.07 -3.73
CA LEU A 190 4.43 23.10 -4.82
C LEU A 190 3.29 22.10 -4.69
N ILE A 191 2.57 22.08 -3.55
CA ILE A 191 1.50 21.10 -3.30
C ILE A 191 0.38 21.22 -4.34
N ILE A 192 -0.06 22.45 -4.65
CA ILE A 192 -1.17 22.65 -5.60
C ILE A 192 -0.77 22.16 -7.01
N PRO A 193 0.35 22.62 -7.62
CA PRO A 193 0.81 22.07 -8.90
C PRO A 193 1.02 20.55 -8.87
N PHE A 194 1.60 20.03 -7.78
CA PHE A 194 1.81 18.60 -7.59
C PHE A 194 0.50 17.83 -7.65
N LEU A 195 -0.53 18.23 -6.90
CA LEU A 195 -1.81 17.53 -6.88
C LEU A 195 -2.52 17.56 -8.24
N PHE A 196 -2.41 18.65 -9.00
CA PHE A 196 -2.94 18.72 -10.37
C PHE A 196 -2.23 17.74 -11.31
N VAL A 197 -0.90 17.70 -11.28
CA VAL A 197 -0.12 16.78 -12.12
C VAL A 197 -0.36 15.33 -11.69
N PHE A 198 -0.32 15.06 -10.38
CA PHE A 198 -0.49 13.73 -9.81
C PHE A 198 -1.89 13.16 -10.06
N GLY A 199 -2.92 14.00 -9.94
CA GLY A 199 -4.31 13.62 -10.26
C GLY A 199 -4.51 13.18 -11.71
N ASN A 200 -3.76 13.76 -12.66
CA ASN A 200 -3.88 13.38 -14.08
C ASN A 200 -3.44 11.95 -14.40
N TYR A 201 -2.75 11.26 -13.48
CA TYR A 201 -2.35 9.87 -13.68
C TYR A 201 -3.48 8.87 -13.37
N SER A 202 -4.52 9.26 -12.65
CA SER A 202 -5.62 8.36 -12.25
C SER A 202 -6.94 9.10 -12.06
N ASP A 203 -7.98 8.65 -12.77
CA ASP A 203 -9.34 9.16 -12.61
C ASP A 203 -9.89 8.97 -11.19
N VAL A 204 -9.49 7.89 -10.50
CA VAL A 204 -9.92 7.59 -9.13
C VAL A 204 -9.34 8.61 -8.17
N LEU A 205 -8.04 8.91 -8.29
CA LEU A 205 -7.37 9.90 -7.46
C LEU A 205 -7.88 11.30 -7.75
N LEU A 206 -8.03 11.67 -9.02
CA LEU A 206 -8.56 12.96 -9.44
C LEU A 206 -9.97 13.20 -8.86
N ARG A 207 -10.86 12.21 -8.95
CA ARG A 207 -12.21 12.30 -8.38
C ARG A 207 -12.17 12.54 -6.87
N ASN A 208 -11.30 11.84 -6.15
CA ASN A 208 -11.13 12.02 -4.72
C ASN A 208 -10.60 13.42 -4.39
N MET A 209 -9.59 13.91 -5.12
CA MET A 209 -9.04 15.25 -4.94
C MET A 209 -10.08 16.35 -5.20
N ILE A 210 -10.84 16.24 -6.30
CA ILE A 210 -11.91 17.20 -6.62
C ILE A 210 -12.99 17.18 -5.53
N SER A 211 -13.42 16.00 -5.08
CA SER A 211 -14.41 15.89 -4.01
C SER A 211 -13.92 16.59 -2.74
N VAL A 212 -12.67 16.35 -2.33
CA VAL A 212 -12.09 17.00 -1.15
C VAL A 212 -12.02 18.52 -1.33
N PHE A 213 -11.61 19.00 -2.50
CA PHE A 213 -11.55 20.43 -2.80
C PHE A 213 -12.94 21.08 -2.70
N LEU A 214 -13.96 20.45 -3.28
CA LEU A 214 -15.34 20.93 -3.20
C LEU A 214 -15.86 20.90 -1.76
N ASP A 215 -15.57 19.84 -1.01
CA ASP A 215 -15.95 19.74 0.41
C ASP A 215 -15.30 20.86 1.23
N MET A 216 -14.02 21.15 1.01
CA MET A 216 -13.34 22.27 1.66
C MET A 216 -13.98 23.62 1.31
N TYR A 217 -14.24 23.87 0.02
CA TYR A 217 -14.85 25.11 -0.45
C TYR A 217 -16.27 25.32 0.08
N ASN A 218 -17.09 24.27 0.08
CA ASN A 218 -18.47 24.33 0.61
C ASN A 218 -18.51 24.55 2.13
N ASN A 219 -17.55 23.99 2.88
CA ASN A 219 -17.43 24.23 4.31
C ASN A 219 -17.05 25.69 4.63
N GLU A 220 -16.26 26.35 3.79
CA GLU A 220 -15.94 27.79 3.92
C GLU A 220 -17.14 28.69 3.57
N LEU A 221 -17.99 28.26 2.62
CA LEU A 221 -19.18 29.00 2.17
C LEU A 221 -20.42 28.82 3.06
N SER A 222 -20.41 27.86 3.99
CA SER A 222 -21.45 27.72 5.01
C SER A 222 -20.99 28.40 6.31
N PRO A 223 -21.23 29.72 6.50
CA PRO A 223 -21.00 30.30 7.81
C PRO A 223 -21.88 29.55 8.80
N LYS A 224 -21.25 28.88 9.77
CA LYS A 224 -21.94 28.28 10.92
C LYS A 224 -22.95 29.31 11.43
N PRO A 225 -24.24 28.96 11.63
CA PRO A 225 -25.16 29.89 12.23
C PRO A 225 -24.59 30.27 13.59
N GLN A 226 -24.16 31.52 13.73
CA GLN A 226 -23.86 32.11 15.03
C GLN A 226 -25.16 32.02 15.84
N ILE A 227 -25.27 30.99 16.67
CA ILE A 227 -26.29 30.94 17.71
C ILE A 227 -25.92 32.08 18.67
N ARG A 228 -26.52 33.23 18.38
CA ARG A 228 -26.50 34.42 19.20
C ARG A 228 -27.40 34.13 20.39
N CYS A 229 -26.89 33.42 21.39
CA CYS A 229 -27.48 33.44 22.72
C CYS A 229 -27.24 34.85 23.30
N LYS A 230 -28.15 35.78 22.95
CA LYS A 230 -28.38 36.96 23.76
C LYS A 230 -29.15 36.51 25.00
N ILE A 231 -28.48 36.70 26.14
CA ILE A 231 -28.94 36.99 27.51
C ILE A 231 -30.41 36.67 27.78
#